data_AF-A0A0B3BNJ1-F1
#
_entry.id   AF-A0A0B3BNJ1-F1
#
_cell.length_a   1.000
_cell.length_b   1.000
_cell.length_c   1.000
_cell.angle_alpha   90.00
_cell.angle_beta   90.00
_cell.angle_gamma   90.00
#
_symmetry.space_group_name_H-M   'P 1'
#
loop_
_entity.id
_entity.type
_entity.pdbx_description
1 polymer ?
#
loop_
_entity_poly.entity_id
_entity_poly.type
_entity_poly.pdbx_seq_one_letter_code
_entity_poly.pdbx_strand_id
1 'polypeptide(L)'
;MLNYPYGQNSIAPGIIVTPDNGNANLKVPTDTFSIYVNGKYVGEKILIAQGDLGENSVKEYLMNQGFTDFSYTIDGKNIYIDTYEENAKNMINYLKVYLRIR
;
A
#
# COMPACT_ATOMS: atom_id res chain seq x y z
N MET A 1 -49.78 -6.74 16.69
CA MET A 1 -48.95 -5.80 15.91
C MET A 1 -47.51 -6.10 16.29
N LEU A 2 -46.75 -6.75 15.40
CA LEU A 2 -45.37 -7.16 15.65
C LEU A 2 -44.46 -6.17 14.92
N ASN A 3 -43.70 -5.37 15.68
CA ASN A 3 -42.71 -4.45 15.14
C ASN A 3 -41.33 -4.95 15.60
N TYR A 4 -40.58 -5.60 14.70
CA TYR A 4 -39.19 -5.94 14.93
C TYR A 4 -38.31 -4.85 14.32
N PRO A 5 -37.51 -4.11 15.10
CA PRO A 5 -36.45 -3.31 14.52
C PRO A 5 -35.31 -4.23 14.08
N TYR A 6 -35.25 -4.54 12.79
CA TYR A 6 -34.01 -4.97 12.15
C TYR A 6 -33.06 -3.78 12.09
N GLY A 7 -31.83 -3.96 12.59
CA GLY A 7 -30.76 -2.99 12.34
C GLY A 7 -29.64 -2.99 13.36
N GLN A 8 -29.06 -4.15 13.69
CA GLN A 8 -27.73 -4.16 14.29
C GLN A 8 -26.71 -4.48 13.20
N ASN A 9 -26.20 -3.41 12.58
CA ASN A 9 -25.02 -3.48 11.72
C ASN A 9 -23.83 -3.87 12.59
N SER A 10 -23.32 -5.09 12.41
CA SER A 10 -22.06 -5.52 13.01
C SER A 10 -20.92 -4.73 12.37
N ILE A 11 -20.56 -3.61 12.99
CA ILE A 11 -19.32 -2.89 12.67
C ILE A 11 -18.14 -3.69 13.23
N ALA A 12 -17.22 -4.08 12.34
CA ALA A 12 -15.95 -4.65 12.74
C ALA A 12 -15.21 -3.71 13.72
N PRO A 13 -14.42 -4.24 14.67
CA PRO A 13 -13.66 -3.41 15.59
C PRO A 13 -12.71 -2.50 14.81
N GLY A 14 -12.91 -1.18 14.92
CA GLY A 14 -12.07 -0.15 14.30
C GLY A 14 -12.81 0.91 13.48
N ILE A 15 -14.10 0.74 13.18
CA ILE A 15 -14.87 1.73 12.43
C ILE A 15 -15.57 2.72 13.39
N ILE A 16 -15.13 3.98 13.41
CA ILE A 16 -15.88 5.08 14.03
C ILE A 16 -16.80 5.68 12.96
N VAL A 17 -18.11 5.46 13.06
CA VAL A 17 -19.11 6.11 12.20
C VAL A 17 -19.62 7.35 12.93
N THR A 18 -19.18 8.54 12.49
CA THR A 18 -19.79 9.80 12.93
C THR A 18 -21.00 10.10 12.02
N PRO A 19 -22.20 10.34 12.54
CA PRO A 19 -23.36 10.65 11.72
C PRO A 19 -23.28 12.12 11.30
N ASP A 20 -22.64 12.41 10.17
CA ASP A 20 -22.72 13.72 9.52
C ASP A 20 -23.47 13.61 8.19
N ASN A 21 -24.50 14.44 8.08
CA ASN A 21 -25.54 14.39 7.09
C ASN A 21 -25.07 15.13 5.83
N GLY A 22 -24.43 14.41 4.90
CA GLY A 22 -24.11 14.92 3.57
C GLY A 22 -22.74 14.52 3.07
N ASN A 23 -22.69 13.51 2.20
CA ASN A 23 -21.49 13.05 1.49
C ASN A 23 -20.45 12.37 2.40
N ALA A 24 -20.75 11.13 2.82
CA ALA A 24 -19.77 10.24 3.42
C ALA A 24 -18.70 9.86 2.37
N ASN A 25 -17.79 10.79 2.08
CA ASN A 25 -16.49 10.49 1.50
C ASN A 25 -15.72 9.77 2.60
N LEU A 26 -15.91 8.45 2.68
CA LEU A 26 -15.14 7.55 3.53
C LEU A 26 -13.67 7.71 3.11
N LYS A 27 -12.99 8.66 3.73
CA LYS A 27 -11.57 8.92 3.51
C LYS A 27 -10.84 7.77 4.17
N VAL A 28 -10.72 6.67 3.43
CA VAL A 28 -9.98 5.48 3.87
C VAL A 28 -8.61 5.97 4.33
N PRO A 29 -8.18 5.69 5.57
CA PRO A 29 -6.82 5.98 6.00
C PRO A 29 -5.90 5.19 5.08
N THR A 30 -5.38 5.87 4.07
CA THR A 30 -4.52 5.26 3.08
C THR A 30 -3.10 5.60 3.50
N ASP A 31 -2.37 4.62 4.02
CA ASP A 31 -0.96 4.81 4.30
C ASP A 31 -0.18 4.70 2.99
N THR A 32 0.66 5.69 2.73
CA THR A 32 1.50 5.73 1.53
C THR A 32 2.95 5.50 1.93
N PHE A 33 3.66 4.70 1.14
CA PHE A 33 5.10 4.48 1.25
C PHE A 33 5.83 5.06 0.05
N SER A 34 6.81 5.93 0.30
CA SER A 34 7.73 6.45 -0.71
C SER A 34 8.79 5.41 -1.01
N ILE A 35 9.05 5.12 -2.28
CA ILE A 35 10.02 4.08 -2.69
C ILE A 35 11.23 4.73 -3.37
N TYR A 36 12.40 4.30 -2.93
CA TYR A 36 13.70 4.75 -3.41
C TYR A 36 14.52 3.55 -3.91
N VAL A 37 15.19 3.70 -5.05
CA VAL A 37 16.15 2.70 -5.57
C VAL A 37 17.52 3.37 -5.69
N ASN A 38 18.53 2.85 -4.99
CA ASN A 38 19.88 3.42 -4.90
C ASN A 38 19.84 4.92 -4.58
N GLY A 39 18.98 5.31 -3.63
CA GLY A 39 18.76 6.71 -3.22
C GLY A 39 17.92 7.57 -4.18
N LYS A 40 17.44 7.04 -5.31
CA LYS A 40 16.59 7.77 -6.26
C LYS A 40 15.11 7.49 -6.03
N TYR A 41 14.31 8.54 -5.87
CA TYR A 41 12.86 8.42 -5.76
C TYR A 41 12.24 7.81 -7.03
N VAL A 42 11.40 6.80 -6.85
CA VAL A 42 10.75 6.06 -7.95
C VAL A 42 9.25 6.33 -7.99
N GLY A 43 8.60 6.39 -6.84
CA GLY A 43 7.17 6.58 -6.73
C GLY A 43 6.64 6.24 -5.33
N GLU A 44 5.32 6.26 -5.21
CA GLU A 44 4.60 6.03 -3.96
C GLU A 44 3.72 4.79 -4.10
N LYS A 45 3.79 3.89 -3.12
CA LYS A 45 2.84 2.80 -2.97
C LYS A 45 1.73 3.23 -2.02
N ILE A 46 0.49 3.08 -2.49
CA ILE A 46 -0.73 3.33 -1.72
C ILE A 46 -1.15 2.01 -1.05
N LEU A 47 -1.20 1.96 0.29
CA LEU A 47 -1.76 0.83 1.02
C LEU A 47 -3.27 0.99 1.15
N ILE A 48 -4.02 0.18 0.41
CA ILE A 48 -5.45 0.02 0.61
C ILE A 48 -5.64 -1.05 1.69
N ALA A 49 -6.29 -0.66 2.80
CA ALA A 49 -6.37 -1.47 4.02
C ALA A 49 -6.99 -2.87 3.82
N GLN A 50 -6.56 -3.80 4.69
CA GLN A 50 -6.96 -5.22 4.85
C GLN A 50 -6.81 -6.10 3.60
N GLY A 51 -5.58 -6.58 3.36
CA GLY A 51 -5.32 -7.70 2.45
C GLY A 51 -4.08 -7.55 1.57
N ASP A 52 -3.59 -6.31 1.38
CA ASP A 52 -2.30 -6.10 0.73
C ASP A 52 -1.19 -6.63 1.64
N LEU A 53 -0.10 -7.18 1.07
CA LEU A 53 1.07 -7.66 1.82
C LEU A 53 1.84 -6.51 2.52
N GLY A 54 1.17 -5.37 2.72
CA GLY A 54 1.64 -4.18 3.38
C GLY A 54 2.90 -3.65 2.73
N GLU A 55 3.83 -3.28 3.59
CA GLU A 55 5.19 -2.86 3.26
C GLU A 55 6.00 -3.93 2.53
N ASN A 56 5.68 -5.23 2.61
CA ASN A 56 6.45 -6.31 1.96
C ASN A 56 5.99 -6.60 0.52
N SER A 57 4.84 -6.10 0.10
CA SER A 57 4.29 -6.30 -1.25
C SER A 57 5.25 -5.87 -2.37
N VAL A 58 6.03 -4.80 -2.16
CA VAL A 58 7.04 -4.32 -3.12
C VAL A 58 8.17 -5.34 -3.25
N LYS A 59 8.65 -5.89 -2.13
CA LYS A 59 9.69 -6.91 -2.10
C LYS A 59 9.25 -8.18 -2.83
N GLU A 60 8.05 -8.69 -2.50
CA GLU A 60 7.47 -9.87 -3.13
C GLU A 60 7.27 -9.66 -4.64
N TYR A 61 6.80 -8.49 -5.05
CA TYR A 61 6.69 -8.15 -6.47
C TYR A 61 8.04 -8.22 -7.19
N LEU A 62 9.09 -7.62 -6.62
CA LEU A 62 10.44 -7.64 -7.20
C LEU A 62 11.01 -9.06 -7.29
N MET A 63 10.81 -9.88 -6.25
CA MET A 63 11.20 -11.28 -6.27
C MET A 63 10.47 -12.07 -7.36
N ASN A 64 9.18 -11.83 -7.55
CA ASN A 64 8.38 -12.43 -8.63
C ASN A 64 8.82 -11.98 -10.03
N GLN A 65 9.43 -10.79 -10.16
CA GLN A 65 10.06 -10.34 -11.43
C GLN A 65 11.47 -10.94 -11.64
N GLY A 66 11.99 -11.72 -10.70
CA GLY A 66 13.29 -12.38 -10.80
C GLY A 66 14.46 -11.60 -10.18
N PHE A 67 14.19 -10.48 -9.49
CA PHE A 67 15.23 -9.81 -8.72
C PHE A 67 15.44 -10.54 -7.39
N THR A 68 16.65 -11.03 -7.14
CA THR A 68 16.97 -11.74 -5.88
C THR A 68 18.12 -11.10 -5.10
N ASP A 69 18.93 -10.28 -5.78
CA ASP A 69 20.13 -9.67 -5.20
C ASP A 69 19.93 -8.16 -5.00
N PHE A 70 19.19 -7.84 -3.93
CA PHE A 70 18.95 -6.46 -3.49
C PHE A 70 18.73 -6.40 -1.97
N SER A 71 19.13 -5.27 -1.38
CA SER A 71 18.78 -4.92 0.00
C SER A 71 17.42 -4.25 0.03
N TYR A 72 16.66 -4.48 1.10
CA TYR A 72 15.33 -3.92 1.30
C TYR A 72 15.20 -3.41 2.74
N THR A 73 15.11 -2.09 2.89
CA THR A 73 15.04 -1.42 4.19
C THR A 73 13.79 -0.58 4.26
N ILE A 74 13.07 -0.67 5.38
CA ILE A 74 11.90 0.16 5.66
C ILE A 74 12.27 1.12 6.80
N ASP A 75 12.06 2.41 6.58
CA ASP A 75 12.26 3.48 7.56
C ASP A 75 11.03 4.39 7.57
N GLY A 76 10.14 4.14 8.53
CA GLY A 76 8.86 4.84 8.64
C GLY A 76 7.99 4.64 7.39
N LYS A 77 7.79 5.71 6.63
CA LYS A 77 7.01 5.71 5.37
C LYS A 77 7.90 5.66 4.13
N ASN A 78 9.18 5.31 4.29
CA ASN A 78 10.13 5.21 3.19
C ASN A 78 10.61 3.76 3.05
N ILE A 79 10.63 3.29 1.82
CA ILE A 79 11.21 2.01 1.42
C ILE A 79 12.46 2.32 0.60
N TYR A 80 13.60 1.83 1.07
CA TYR A 80 14.88 1.94 0.39
C TYR A 80 15.28 0.57 -0.17
N ILE A 81 15.61 0.57 -1.45
CA ILE A 81 16.03 -0.61 -2.18
C ILE A 81 17.42 -0.34 -2.75
N ASP A 82 18.39 -1.14 -2.36
CA ASP A 82 19.76 -1.03 -2.88
C ASP A 82 20.10 -2.26 -3.71
N THR A 83 20.55 -2.06 -4.93
CA THR A 83 20.93 -3.12 -5.87
C THR A 83 22.08 -2.66 -6.76
N TYR A 84 22.72 -3.58 -7.48
CA TYR A 84 23.77 -3.25 -8.44
C TYR A 84 23.25 -2.34 -9.55
N GLU A 85 24.10 -1.43 -10.06
CA GLU A 85 23.70 -0.42 -11.05
C GLU A 85 23.08 -1.04 -12.33
N GLU A 86 23.57 -2.21 -12.73
CA GLU A 86 23.05 -2.96 -13.89
C GLU A 86 21.57 -3.33 -13.73
N ASN A 87 21.14 -3.63 -12.50
CA ASN A 87 19.77 -4.05 -12.19
C ASN A 87 18.88 -2.86 -11.82
N ALA A 88 19.45 -1.77 -11.30
CA ALA A 88 18.72 -0.59 -10.83
C ALA A 88 17.79 -0.02 -11.92
N LYS A 89 18.27 0.11 -13.16
CA LYS A 89 17.48 0.67 -14.26
C LYS A 89 16.25 -0.20 -14.59
N ASN A 90 16.43 -1.51 -14.65
CA ASN A 90 15.34 -2.45 -14.92
C ASN A 90 14.34 -2.48 -13.75
N MET A 91 14.84 -2.55 -12.52
CA MET A 91 14.03 -2.52 -11.31
C MET A 91 13.15 -1.26 -11.24
N ILE A 92 13.71 -0.07 -11.52
CA ILE A 92 12.96 1.18 -11.56
C ILE A 92 11.82 1.12 -12.58
N ASN A 93 12.04 0.52 -13.76
CA ASN A 93 10.99 0.40 -14.78
C ASN A 93 9.85 -0.51 -14.31
N TYR A 94 10.15 -1.66 -13.71
CA TYR A 94 9.13 -2.56 -13.16
C TYR A 94 8.34 -1.92 -12.01
N LEU A 95 9.02 -1.20 -11.13
CA LEU A 95 8.38 -0.48 -10.03
C LEU A 95 7.47 0.63 -10.55
N LYS A 96 7.89 1.40 -11.55
CA LYS A 96 7.03 2.44 -12.15
C LYS A 96 5.73 1.88 -12.72
N VAL A 97 5.77 0.69 -13.31
CA VAL A 97 4.57 0.01 -13.81
C VAL A 97 3.70 -0.45 -12.63
N TYR A 98 4.30 -1.11 -11.65
CA TYR A 98 3.61 -1.58 -10.44
C TYR A 98 2.89 -0.46 -9.68
N LEU A 99 3.58 0.66 -9.46
CA LEU A 99 3.06 1.80 -8.70
C LEU A 99 2.05 2.65 -9.47
N ARG A 100 1.95 2.48 -10.80
CA ARG A 100 0.97 3.18 -11.62
C ARG A 100 -0.41 2.50 -11.58
N ILE A 101 -0.48 1.21 -11.30
CA ILE A 101 -1.74 0.45 -11.26
C ILE A 101 -2.43 0.76 -9.93
N ARG A 102 -3.66 1.27 -10.01
CA ARG A 102 -4.48 1.76 -8.89
C ARG A 102 -5.79 1.02 -8.84
#